data_AF-A0A835XW24-F1
#
_entry.id   AF-A0A835XW24-F1
#
_cell.length_a   1.000
_cell.length_b   1.000
_cell.length_c   1.000
_cell.angle_alpha   90.00
_cell.angle_beta   90.00
_cell.angle_gamma   90.00
#
_symmetry.space_group_name_H-M   'P 1'
#
loop_
_entity.id
_entity.type
_entity.pdbx_description
1 polymer ?
#
loop_
_entity_poly.entity_id
_entity_poly.type
_entity_poly.pdbx_seq_one_letter_code
_entity_poly.pdbx_strand_id
1 'polypeptide(L)'
;MVASEHVYGCIAASSGIAVSSSVAITSLMLSKFQETAVAKDLKKVMGSTLPIHLAYIGVGTGAAAAQALKSTDPSLQNMWLASAALLASVVPYTHFLVKPDCEAIFAAGASGTAPPPGRIASLVKHGYVRVALMAAGTGIMVVALAKTHRK
;
A
#
# COMPACT_ATOMS: atom_id res chain seq x y z
N MET A 1 -17.42 23.41 -16.25
CA MET A 1 -17.29 21.94 -16.09
C MET A 1 -16.16 21.56 -15.11
N VAL A 2 -15.96 22.30 -14.01
CA VAL A 2 -14.76 22.15 -13.14
C VAL A 2 -14.89 20.99 -12.14
N ALA A 3 -16.10 20.55 -11.79
CA ALA A 3 -16.30 19.57 -10.72
C ALA A 3 -15.78 18.15 -11.03
N SER A 4 -15.73 17.72 -12.30
CA SER A 4 -15.39 16.32 -12.64
C SER A 4 -13.88 16.02 -12.69
N GLU A 5 -13.05 17.06 -12.78
CA GLU A 5 -11.59 16.95 -12.88
C GLU A 5 -10.91 16.74 -11.52
N HIS A 6 -11.64 16.82 -10.41
CA HIS A 6 -11.05 16.69 -9.08
C HIS A 6 -11.51 15.45 -8.31
N VAL A 7 -12.66 14.89 -8.69
CA VAL A 7 -13.24 13.73 -7.99
C VAL A 7 -12.28 12.55 -8.01
N TYR A 8 -11.66 12.24 -9.15
CA TYR A 8 -10.72 11.12 -9.23
C TYR A 8 -9.42 11.39 -8.48
N GLY A 9 -8.88 12.61 -8.55
CA GLY A 9 -7.71 12.99 -7.76
C GLY A 9 -7.93 12.87 -6.24
N CYS A 10 -9.09 13.30 -5.74
CA CYS A 10 -9.44 13.17 -4.32
C CYS A 10 -9.66 11.71 -3.90
N ILE A 11 -10.30 10.88 -4.75
CA ILE A 11 -10.45 9.44 -4.50
C ILE A 11 -9.08 8.77 -4.45
N ALA A 12 -8.19 9.10 -5.39
CA ALA A 12 -6.85 8.56 -5.46
C ALA A 12 -6.04 8.89 -4.20
N ALA A 13 -6.01 10.17 -3.80
CA ALA A 13 -5.30 10.62 -2.60
C ALA A 13 -5.87 9.99 -1.32
N SER A 14 -7.20 9.94 -1.18
CA SER A 14 -7.86 9.34 -0.01
C SER A 14 -7.57 7.84 0.10
N SER A 15 -7.61 7.12 -1.02
CA SER A 15 -7.27 5.70 -1.07
C SER A 15 -5.81 5.46 -0.73
N GLY A 16 -4.90 6.32 -1.21
CA GLY A 16 -3.47 6.31 -0.89
C GLY A 16 -3.19 6.50 0.61
N ILE A 17 -3.88 7.43 1.26
CA ILE A 17 -3.80 7.63 2.72
C ILE A 17 -4.32 6.39 3.46
N ALA A 18 -5.47 5.85 3.06
CA ALA A 18 -6.09 4.70 3.71
C ALA A 18 -5.19 3.46 3.67
N VAL A 19 -4.65 3.11 2.50
CA VAL A 19 -3.75 1.95 2.37
C VAL A 19 -2.43 2.17 3.11
N SER A 20 -1.82 3.36 3.01
CA SER A 20 -0.55 3.66 3.68
C SER A 20 -0.69 3.55 5.20
N SER A 21 -1.78 4.09 5.76
CA SER A 21 -2.07 4.04 7.20
C SER A 21 -2.34 2.62 7.65
N SER A 22 -3.13 1.86 6.90
CA SER A 22 -3.45 0.48 7.24
C SER A 22 -2.21 -0.41 7.25
N VAL A 23 -1.35 -0.31 6.23
CA VAL A 23 -0.10 -1.10 6.16
C VAL A 23 0.91 -0.66 7.21
N ALA A 24 0.97 0.64 7.55
CA ALA A 24 1.80 1.13 8.65
C ALA A 24 1.34 0.56 10.01
N ILE A 25 0.02 0.57 10.28
CA ILE A 25 -0.54 -0.02 11.49
C ILE A 25 -0.26 -1.52 11.54
N THR A 26 -0.47 -2.25 10.45
CA THR A 26 -0.14 -3.68 10.38
C THR A 26 1.34 -3.93 10.65
N SER A 27 2.24 -3.13 10.06
CA SER A 27 3.69 -3.27 10.27
C SER A 27 4.10 -2.97 11.71
N LEU A 28 3.50 -1.94 12.33
CA LEU A 28 3.69 -1.61 13.74
C LEU A 28 3.19 -2.73 14.65
N MET A 29 2.03 -3.31 14.37
CA MET A 29 1.52 -4.45 15.13
C MET A 29 2.47 -5.64 15.04
N LEU A 30 2.93 -6.00 13.84
CA LEU A 30 3.89 -7.07 13.63
C LEU A 30 5.23 -6.84 14.33
N SER A 31 5.69 -5.60 14.44
CA SER A 31 6.91 -5.26 15.17
C SER A 31 6.82 -5.50 16.69
N LYS A 32 5.60 -5.59 17.25
CA LYS A 32 5.35 -5.74 18.69
C LYS A 32 5.11 -7.19 19.13
N PHE A 33 4.88 -8.11 18.20
CA PHE A 33 4.65 -9.51 18.55
C PHE A 33 5.98 -10.24 18.79
N GLN A 34 6.00 -11.11 19.80
CA GLN A 34 7.10 -12.07 19.98
C GLN A 34 7.08 -13.11 18.86
N GLU A 35 8.25 -13.49 18.33
CA GLU A 35 8.34 -14.30 17.10
C GLU A 35 7.55 -15.62 17.16
N THR A 36 7.42 -16.21 18.36
CA THR A 36 6.66 -17.43 18.63
C THR A 36 5.13 -17.29 18.59
N ALA A 37 4.59 -16.09 18.82
CA ALA A 37 3.13 -15.84 18.83
C ALA A 37 2.59 -15.42 17.45
N VAL A 38 3.45 -14.90 16.56
CA VAL A 38 3.03 -14.29 15.29
C VAL A 38 2.41 -15.27 14.32
N ALA A 39 2.94 -16.48 14.22
CA ALA A 39 2.67 -17.31 13.05
C ALA A 39 1.19 -17.75 12.91
N LYS A 40 0.49 -17.95 14.04
CA LYS A 40 -0.93 -18.34 14.06
C LYS A 40 -1.87 -17.15 13.78
N ASP A 41 -1.57 -15.99 14.34
CA ASP A 41 -2.41 -14.80 14.22
C ASP A 41 -2.13 -14.02 12.93
N LEU A 42 -0.91 -14.11 12.40
CA LEU A 42 -0.51 -13.48 11.15
C LEU A 42 -1.38 -13.95 9.98
N LYS A 43 -1.63 -15.26 9.84
CA LYS A 43 -2.51 -15.78 8.76
C LYS A 43 -3.93 -15.19 8.85
N LYS A 44 -4.45 -15.03 10.07
CA LYS A 44 -5.80 -14.48 10.30
C LYS A 44 -5.86 -12.97 10.01
N VAL A 45 -4.87 -12.21 10.49
CA VAL A 45 -4.73 -10.78 10.21
C VAL A 45 -4.53 -10.53 8.71
N MET A 46 -3.76 -11.38 8.04
CA MET A 46 -3.50 -11.28 6.60
C MET A 46 -4.74 -11.58 5.77
N GLY A 47 -5.49 -12.64 6.12
CA GLY A 47 -6.72 -13.01 5.42
C GLY A 47 -7.82 -11.96 5.52
N SER A 48 -7.91 -11.23 6.64
CA SER A 48 -8.93 -10.19 6.83
C SER A 48 -8.57 -8.84 6.20
N THR A 49 -7.27 -8.51 6.12
CA THR A 49 -6.83 -7.18 5.64
C THR A 49 -6.50 -7.14 4.14
N LEU A 50 -6.14 -8.28 3.53
CA LEU A 50 -5.75 -8.36 2.12
C LEU A 50 -6.84 -7.86 1.14
N PRO A 51 -8.12 -8.27 1.26
CA PRO A 51 -9.15 -7.79 0.33
C PRO A 51 -9.32 -6.28 0.39
N ILE A 52 -9.20 -5.71 1.60
CA ILE A 52 -9.33 -4.27 1.85
C ILE A 52 -8.15 -3.52 1.23
N HIS A 53 -6.91 -3.99 1.42
CA HIS A 53 -5.73 -3.37 0.80
C HIS A 53 -5.81 -3.43 -0.73
N LEU A 54 -6.16 -4.57 -1.31
CA LEU A 54 -6.32 -4.72 -2.76
C LEU A 54 -7.40 -3.79 -3.32
N ALA A 55 -8.52 -3.64 -2.61
CA ALA A 55 -9.57 -2.72 -2.99
C ALA A 55 -9.07 -1.27 -3.01
N TYR A 56 -8.42 -0.80 -1.93
CA TYR A 56 -7.88 0.57 -1.89
C TYR A 56 -6.79 0.82 -2.92
N ILE A 57 -5.90 -0.15 -3.14
CA ILE A 57 -4.83 -0.03 -4.15
C ILE A 57 -5.44 0.02 -5.54
N GLY A 58 -6.39 -0.88 -5.86
CA GLY A 58 -7.07 -0.92 -7.15
C GLY A 58 -7.85 0.37 -7.43
N VAL A 59 -8.65 0.82 -6.46
CA VAL A 59 -9.41 2.08 -6.56
C VAL A 59 -8.48 3.27 -6.69
N GLY A 60 -7.45 3.38 -5.85
CA GLY A 60 -6.50 4.50 -5.88
C GLY A 60 -5.71 4.56 -7.18
N THR A 61 -5.23 3.41 -7.66
CA THR A 61 -4.52 3.29 -8.94
C THR A 61 -5.42 3.65 -10.12
N GLY A 62 -6.63 3.08 -10.17
CA GLY A 62 -7.59 3.34 -11.23
C GLY A 62 -8.02 4.81 -11.27
N ALA A 63 -8.27 5.41 -10.10
CA ALA A 63 -8.61 6.83 -9.99
C ALA A 63 -7.45 7.72 -10.44
N ALA A 64 -6.20 7.40 -10.08
CA ALA A 64 -5.02 8.14 -10.53
C ALA A 64 -4.82 8.03 -12.05
N ALA A 65 -5.00 6.85 -12.64
CA ALA A 65 -4.93 6.66 -14.08
C ALA A 65 -6.06 7.42 -14.82
N ALA A 66 -7.30 7.35 -14.31
CA ALA A 66 -8.42 8.10 -14.86
C ALA A 66 -8.19 9.61 -14.78
N GLN A 67 -7.60 10.09 -13.68
CA GLN A 67 -7.23 11.49 -13.51
C GLN A 67 -6.14 11.93 -14.49
N ALA A 68 -5.17 11.06 -14.79
CA ALA A 68 -4.16 11.31 -15.81
C ALA A 68 -4.79 11.52 -17.19
N LEU A 69 -5.74 10.66 -17.58
CA LEU A 69 -6.43 10.76 -18.88
C LEU A 69 -7.28 12.03 -19.01
N LYS A 70 -7.72 12.61 -17.91
CA LYS A 70 -8.45 13.88 -17.88
C LYS A 70 -7.56 15.12 -17.80
N SER A 71 -6.28 14.96 -17.53
CA SER A 71 -5.36 16.08 -17.35
C SER A 71 -4.90 16.60 -18.71
N THR A 72 -5.14 17.88 -18.99
CA THR A 72 -4.67 18.56 -20.21
C THR A 72 -3.22 19.06 -20.10
N ASP A 73 -2.73 19.27 -18.87
CA ASP A 73 -1.34 19.64 -18.58
C ASP A 73 -0.45 18.38 -18.53
N PRO A 74 0.54 18.23 -19.43
CA PRO A 74 1.42 17.05 -19.47
C PRO A 74 2.19 16.83 -18.16
N SER A 75 2.51 17.90 -17.43
CA SER A 75 3.22 17.79 -16.16
C SER A 75 2.33 17.15 -15.08
N LEU A 76 1.03 17.50 -15.05
CA LEU A 76 0.06 16.90 -14.13
C LEU A 76 -0.25 15.46 -14.54
N GLN A 77 -0.42 15.20 -15.84
CA GLN A 77 -0.62 13.85 -16.36
C GLN A 77 0.50 12.89 -15.91
N ASN A 78 1.76 13.30 -16.05
CA ASN A 78 2.90 12.49 -15.62
C ASN A 78 2.94 12.26 -14.11
N MET A 79 2.56 13.26 -13.31
CA MET A 79 2.45 13.11 -11.85
C MET A 79 1.37 12.09 -11.48
N TRP A 80 0.22 12.11 -12.14
CA TRP A 80 -0.86 11.16 -11.93
C TRP A 80 -0.47 9.73 -12.33
N LEU A 81 0.20 9.57 -13.48
CA LEU A 81 0.72 8.26 -13.91
C LEU A 81 1.82 7.73 -12.98
N ALA A 82 2.74 8.59 -12.52
CA ALA A 82 3.76 8.19 -11.55
C ALA A 82 3.13 7.75 -10.22
N SER A 83 2.10 8.46 -9.76
CA SER A 83 1.37 8.08 -8.56
C SER A 83 0.62 6.75 -8.72
N ALA A 84 -0.02 6.55 -9.87
CA ALA A 84 -0.67 5.29 -10.22
C ALA A 84 0.32 4.14 -10.25
N ALA A 85 1.51 4.33 -10.83
CA ALA A 85 2.56 3.33 -10.88
C ALA A 85 3.09 2.97 -9.47
N LEU A 86 3.28 3.97 -8.60
CA LEU A 86 3.73 3.75 -7.22
C LEU A 86 2.70 2.97 -6.40
N LEU A 87 1.39 3.26 -6.56
CA LEU A 87 0.32 2.45 -5.95
C LEU A 87 0.22 1.07 -6.57
N ALA A 88 0.29 0.94 -7.90
CA ALA A 88 0.23 -0.35 -8.58
C ALA A 88 1.44 -1.23 -8.25
N SER A 89 2.59 -0.63 -7.94
CA SER A 89 3.82 -1.35 -7.61
C SER A 89 3.64 -2.28 -6.42
N VAL A 90 2.64 -2.06 -5.56
CA VAL A 90 2.38 -2.94 -4.43
C VAL A 90 1.42 -4.10 -4.76
N VAL A 91 0.81 -4.17 -5.96
CA VAL A 91 -0.14 -5.22 -6.37
C VAL A 91 0.48 -6.61 -6.56
N PRO A 92 1.67 -6.78 -7.19
CA PRO A 92 2.37 -8.07 -7.21
C PRO A 92 2.80 -8.53 -5.81
N TYR A 93 2.56 -7.68 -4.83
CA TYR A 93 3.46 -7.30 -3.79
C TYR A 93 2.74 -7.12 -2.43
N THR A 94 1.44 -7.45 -2.41
CA THR A 94 0.45 -7.02 -1.41
C THR A 94 0.56 -7.68 -0.05
N HIS A 95 1.36 -8.73 0.09
CA HIS A 95 1.77 -9.23 1.40
C HIS A 95 3.27 -9.45 1.40
N PHE A 96 3.96 -8.72 2.27
CA PHE A 96 5.26 -9.07 2.82
C PHE A 96 6.17 -9.99 1.97
N LEU A 97 6.55 -9.48 0.80
CA LEU A 97 7.28 -10.11 -0.31
C LEU A 97 8.72 -10.48 -0.08
N VAL A 98 8.94 -11.13 1.02
CA VAL A 98 9.84 -12.24 0.91
C VAL A 98 8.91 -13.42 0.98
N LYS A 99 8.43 -13.87 -0.19
CA LYS A 99 7.65 -15.12 -0.32
C LYS A 99 8.30 -16.23 0.54
N PRO A 100 9.63 -16.40 0.53
CA PRO A 100 10.32 -17.31 1.45
C PRO A 100 10.08 -17.03 2.94
N ASP A 101 10.03 -15.77 3.38
CA ASP A 101 9.78 -15.42 4.79
C ASP A 101 8.32 -15.70 5.16
N CYS A 102 7.37 -15.35 4.29
CA CYS A 102 5.95 -15.68 4.49
C CYS A 102 5.74 -17.19 4.59
N GLU A 103 6.31 -17.97 3.66
CA GLU A 103 6.22 -19.43 3.65
C GLU A 103 6.82 -20.03 4.92
N ALA A 104 7.98 -19.55 5.35
CA ALA A 104 8.63 -19.99 6.58
C ALA A 104 7.78 -19.67 7.82
N ILE A 105 7.18 -18.48 7.90
CA ILE A 105 6.32 -18.08 9.01
C ILE A 105 5.03 -18.91 9.01
N PHE A 106 4.41 -19.15 7.86
CA PHE A 106 3.21 -19.97 7.78
C PHE A 106 3.46 -21.44 8.13
N ALA A 107 4.59 -22.01 7.69
CA ALA A 107 4.99 -23.36 8.05
C ALA A 107 5.24 -23.51 9.56
N ALA A 108 5.90 -22.52 10.16
CA ALA A 108 6.08 -22.45 11.62
C ALA A 108 4.74 -22.37 12.36
N GLY A 109 3.80 -21.56 11.85
CA GLY A 109 2.45 -21.44 12.42
C GLY A 109 1.61 -22.70 12.31
N ALA A 110 1.74 -23.45 11.21
CA ALA A 110 1.07 -24.73 11.02
C ALA A 110 1.64 -25.83 11.95
N SER A 111 2.94 -25.77 12.24
CA SER A 111 3.64 -26.73 13.11
C SER A 111 3.65 -26.35 14.59
N GLY A 112 3.13 -25.16 14.95
CA GLY A 112 3.17 -24.65 16.32
C GLY A 112 4.59 -24.35 16.81
N THR A 113 5.53 -24.12 15.89
CA THR A 113 6.93 -23.85 16.20
C THR A 113 7.27 -22.37 15.97
N ALA A 114 8.42 -21.94 16.50
CA ALA A 114 8.94 -20.60 16.23
C ALA A 114 9.37 -20.49 14.75
N PRO A 115 9.09 -19.38 14.06
CA PRO A 115 9.67 -19.12 12.76
C PRO A 115 11.20 -18.96 12.87
N PRO A 116 11.95 -19.18 11.77
CA PRO A 116 13.39 -18.94 11.77
C PRO A 116 13.72 -17.51 12.22
N PRO A 117 14.80 -17.31 13.00
CA PRO A 117 15.14 -16.00 13.55
C PRO A 117 15.23 -14.91 12.47
N GLY A 118 14.66 -13.74 12.75
CA GLY A 118 14.78 -12.56 11.90
C GLY A 118 13.85 -12.52 10.68
N ARG A 119 13.06 -13.58 10.42
CA ARG A 119 12.07 -13.59 9.33
C ARG A 119 10.97 -12.56 9.54
N ILE A 120 10.54 -12.35 10.78
CA ILE A 120 9.54 -11.34 11.12
C ILE A 120 10.13 -9.94 11.01
N ALA A 121 11.37 -9.74 11.46
CA ALA A 121 12.06 -8.46 11.32
C ALA A 121 12.25 -8.07 9.83
N SER A 122 12.60 -9.04 8.99
CA SER A 122 12.65 -8.88 7.52
C SER A 122 11.27 -8.47 6.97
N LEU A 123 10.23 -9.21 7.35
CA LEU A 123 8.83 -8.92 7.01
C LEU A 123 8.45 -7.47 7.30
N VAL A 124 8.72 -7.02 8.53
CA VAL A 124 8.42 -5.67 9.01
C VAL A 124 9.16 -4.61 8.22
N LYS A 125 10.46 -4.80 7.93
CA LYS A 125 11.25 -3.88 7.09
C LYS A 125 10.64 -3.71 5.70
N HIS A 126 10.26 -4.82 5.06
CA HIS A 126 9.59 -4.79 3.77
C HIS A 126 8.22 -4.09 3.83
N GLY A 127 7.49 -4.24 4.94
CA GLY A 127 6.26 -3.49 5.21
C GLY A 127 6.50 -1.98 5.18
N TYR A 128 7.50 -1.49 5.91
CA TYR A 128 7.85 -0.06 5.94
C TYR A 128 8.29 0.50 4.59
N VAL A 129 9.05 -0.26 3.79
CA VAL A 129 9.42 0.16 2.43
C VAL A 129 8.18 0.40 1.57
N ARG A 130 7.15 -0.46 1.68
CA ARG A 130 5.90 -0.27 0.93
C ARG A 130 5.09 0.92 1.44
N VAL A 131 5.06 1.15 2.75
CA VAL A 131 4.46 2.37 3.31
C VAL A 131 5.11 3.60 2.70
N ALA A 132 6.45 3.62 2.60
CA ALA A 132 7.16 4.74 2.00
C ALA A 132 6.79 4.95 0.51
N LEU A 133 6.70 3.88 -0.27
CA LEU A 133 6.29 3.96 -1.69
C LEU A 133 4.85 4.48 -1.86
N MET A 134 3.90 3.96 -1.08
CA MET A 134 2.51 4.41 -1.14
C MET A 134 2.35 5.84 -0.62
N ALA A 135 3.07 6.21 0.43
CA ALA A 135 3.10 7.58 0.94
C ALA A 135 3.71 8.56 -0.08
N ALA A 136 4.78 8.16 -0.79
CA ALA A 136 5.36 8.96 -1.87
C ALA A 136 4.37 9.15 -3.02
N GLY A 137 3.71 8.07 -3.48
CA GLY A 137 2.65 8.16 -4.48
C GLY A 137 1.51 9.08 -4.05
N THR A 138 1.05 8.95 -2.79
CA THR A 138 0.05 9.84 -2.20
C THR A 138 0.51 11.30 -2.16
N GLY A 139 1.77 11.55 -1.80
CA GLY A 139 2.35 12.90 -1.78
C GLY A 139 2.36 13.55 -3.17
N ILE A 140 2.71 12.79 -4.22
CA ILE A 140 2.66 13.27 -5.60
C ILE A 140 1.22 13.65 -5.98
N MET A 141 0.22 12.86 -5.60
CA MET A 141 -1.20 13.20 -5.84
C MET A 141 -1.63 14.49 -5.16
N VAL A 142 -1.24 14.69 -3.90
CA VAL A 142 -1.55 15.91 -3.15
C VAL A 142 -0.90 17.13 -3.80
N VAL A 143 0.36 17.02 -4.25
CA VAL A 143 1.03 18.11 -4.97
C VAL A 143 0.37 18.37 -6.32
N ALA A 144 -0.03 17.33 -7.05
CA ALA A 144 -0.76 17.47 -8.31
C ALA A 144 -2.08 18.21 -8.10
N LEU A 145 -2.88 17.83 -7.09
CA LEU A 145 -4.10 18.54 -6.71
C LEU A 145 -3.84 20.01 -6.36
N ALA A 146 -2.84 20.27 -5.51
CA ALA A 146 -2.50 21.62 -5.08
C ALA A 146 -2.07 22.51 -6.25
N LYS A 147 -1.37 21.96 -7.25
CA LYS A 147 -1.00 22.68 -8.48
C LYS A 147 -2.20 22.99 -9.35
N THR A 148 -3.20 22.11 -9.44
CA THR A 148 -4.44 22.38 -10.18
C THR A 148 -5.23 23.54 -9.56
N HIS A 149 -5.15 23.77 -8.25
CA HIS A 149 -5.84 24.88 -7.56
C HIS A 149 -5.18 26.27 -7.67
N ARG A 150 -3.95 26.36 -8.18
CA ARG A 150 -3.22 27.63 -8.30
C ARG A 150 -3.34 28.30 -9.67
N LYS A 151 -4.03 27.67 -10.62
CA LYS A 151 -4.37 28.23 -11.93
C LYS A 151 -5.81 28.70 -11.93
#